data_AF-A0AAU6IW01-F1
#
_entry.id   AF-A0AAU6IW01-F1
#
_cell.length_a   1.000
_cell.length_b   1.000
_cell.length_c   1.000
_cell.angle_alpha   90.00
_cell.angle_beta   90.00
_cell.angle_gamma   90.00
#
_symmetry.space_group_name_H-M   'P 1'
#
loop_
_entity.id
_entity.type
_entity.pdbx_description
1 polymer ?
#
loop_
_entity_poly.entity_id
_entity_poly.type
_entity_poly.pdbx_seq_one_letter_code
_entity_poly.pdbx_strand_id
1 'polypeptide(L)'
;MMPGTIAEGRTAQVTTLPLVERRRAGEDFPRIPLGSVELTREQAAAALFLENERLSVLPTDNDLLNALQYAVNTYGLSGLDARLAELQSLPAYDREVSCSYSYAYRLCVEHWYEDALAEFISPNLMACALYASDLTVTRCPDAHDRVSEIDGHFAEGVARLGAPAMMRLSVGIEGEFGRYRAPELPDDYRAAMPDHKRRKYCFDLAVNRQHCGPRALMVFLDDGGYAVGATPPEEPHGAPRRRRMDAAAKARRDARKAARGGAA
;
A
#
# COMPACT_ATOMS: atom_id res chain seq x y z
N MET A 1 -17.16 20.67 35.35
CA MET A 1 -18.21 20.66 34.32
C MET A 1 -17.82 19.55 33.34
N MET A 2 -18.56 18.44 33.32
CA MET A 2 -18.24 17.26 32.51
C MET A 2 -18.54 17.55 31.04
N PRO A 3 -17.70 17.13 30.07
CA PRO A 3 -18.08 17.14 28.66
C PRO A 3 -19.04 15.99 28.39
N GLY A 4 -20.25 16.36 27.97
CA GLY A 4 -21.32 15.44 27.58
C GLY A 4 -21.00 14.71 26.29
N THR A 5 -21.16 13.40 26.37
CA THR A 5 -21.70 12.47 25.38
C THR A 5 -22.11 13.09 24.04
N ILE A 6 -21.34 12.78 22.99
CA ILE A 6 -21.79 12.92 21.61
C ILE A 6 -22.59 11.66 21.29
N ALA A 7 -23.92 11.77 21.31
CA ALA A 7 -24.81 10.74 20.79
C ALA A 7 -25.35 11.18 19.41
N GLU A 8 -25.04 10.34 18.43
CA GLU A 8 -25.92 9.83 17.36
C GLU A 8 -26.49 10.78 16.29
N GLY A 9 -26.23 10.42 15.01
CA GLY A 9 -26.89 11.07 13.88
C GLY A 9 -26.54 10.58 12.47
N ARG A 10 -26.07 9.35 12.29
CA ARG A 10 -26.25 8.51 11.08
C ARG A 10 -25.52 7.19 11.30
N THR A 11 -26.28 6.14 11.61
CA THR A 11 -25.82 4.77 11.44
C THR A 11 -25.52 4.55 9.96
N ALA A 12 -24.28 4.85 9.55
CA ALA A 12 -23.71 4.18 8.41
C ALA A 12 -23.86 2.69 8.71
N GLN A 13 -24.49 1.94 7.80
CA GLN A 13 -24.44 0.49 7.87
C GLN A 13 -22.96 0.12 7.90
N VAL A 14 -22.47 -0.23 9.08
CA VAL A 14 -21.19 -0.92 9.20
C VAL A 14 -21.53 -2.31 8.72
N THR A 15 -21.13 -2.64 7.49
CA THR A 15 -21.24 -3.99 6.97
C THR A 15 -20.51 -4.90 7.96
N THR A 16 -21.25 -5.71 8.70
CA THR A 16 -20.73 -6.61 9.74
C THR A 16 -20.17 -7.90 9.17
N LEU A 17 -20.12 -8.02 7.85
CA LEU A 17 -19.54 -9.20 7.21
C LEU A 17 -18.01 -9.12 7.38
N PRO A 18 -17.38 -10.18 7.90
CA PRO A 18 -15.93 -10.22 8.00
C PRO A 18 -15.32 -10.14 6.60
N LEU A 19 -14.19 -9.45 6.48
CA LEU A 19 -13.40 -9.47 5.24
C LEU A 19 -12.96 -10.91 4.94
N VAL A 20 -13.33 -11.42 3.76
CA VAL A 20 -12.96 -12.78 3.32
C VAL A 20 -11.84 -12.67 2.29
N GLU A 21 -10.66 -13.19 2.63
CA GLU A 21 -9.54 -13.20 1.70
C GLU A 21 -9.77 -14.20 0.55
N ARG A 22 -9.47 -13.82 -0.68
CA ARG A 22 -9.56 -14.70 -1.87
C ARG A 22 -8.48 -15.77 -1.92
N ARG A 23 -7.46 -15.66 -1.07
CA ARG A 23 -6.31 -16.58 -1.05
C ARG A 23 -6.75 -17.98 -0.67
N ARG A 24 -6.35 -18.96 -1.47
CA ARG A 24 -6.59 -20.37 -1.14
C ARG A 24 -5.56 -20.83 -0.11
N ALA A 25 -5.87 -21.90 0.61
CA ALA A 25 -4.94 -22.47 1.59
C ALA A 25 -3.59 -22.80 0.93
N GLY A 26 -2.51 -22.20 1.44
CA GLY A 26 -1.14 -22.37 0.92
C GLY A 26 -0.73 -21.38 -0.18
N GLU A 27 -1.60 -20.48 -0.62
CA GLU A 27 -1.25 -19.40 -1.56
C GLU A 27 -0.81 -18.13 -0.81
N ASP A 28 0.31 -17.54 -1.21
CA ASP A 28 0.80 -16.27 -0.64
C ASP A 28 -0.03 -15.08 -1.14
N PHE A 29 -0.48 -15.15 -2.39
CA PHE A 29 -1.22 -14.10 -3.11
C PHE A 29 -2.54 -14.64 -3.65
N PRO A 30 -3.60 -13.82 -3.70
CA PRO A 30 -4.85 -14.19 -4.32
C PRO A 30 -4.67 -14.30 -5.83
N ARG A 31 -5.60 -15.00 -6.47
CA ARG A 31 -5.66 -15.03 -7.94
C ARG A 31 -6.42 -13.81 -8.44
N ILE A 32 -6.01 -13.31 -9.60
CA ILE A 32 -6.62 -12.17 -10.27
C ILE A 32 -7.82 -12.68 -11.09
N PRO A 33 -9.06 -12.29 -10.75
CA PRO A 33 -10.23 -12.66 -11.54
C PRO A 33 -10.23 -11.91 -12.88
N LEU A 34 -10.49 -12.64 -13.97
CA LEU A 34 -10.54 -12.10 -15.32
C LEU A 34 -11.65 -12.81 -16.12
N GLY A 35 -12.86 -12.25 -16.06
CA GLY A 35 -14.04 -12.88 -16.65
C GLY A 35 -14.32 -14.24 -16.02
N SER A 36 -14.24 -15.31 -16.79
CA SER A 36 -14.47 -16.69 -16.33
C SER A 36 -13.21 -17.42 -15.87
N VAL A 37 -12.04 -16.80 -15.94
CA VAL A 37 -10.77 -17.39 -15.52
C VAL A 37 -10.16 -16.64 -14.35
N GLU A 38 -9.25 -17.29 -13.64
CA GLU A 38 -8.44 -16.67 -12.59
C GLU A 38 -6.96 -16.90 -12.88
N LEU A 39 -6.18 -15.83 -12.84
CA LEU A 39 -4.74 -15.88 -13.09
C LEU A 39 -3.96 -15.91 -11.77
N THR A 40 -2.95 -16.77 -11.70
CA THR A 40 -1.90 -16.61 -10.69
C THR A 40 -1.12 -15.32 -10.95
N ARG A 41 -0.43 -14.81 -9.92
CA ARG A 41 0.46 -13.65 -10.06
C ARG A 41 1.52 -13.87 -11.13
N GLU A 42 2.07 -15.07 -11.20
CA GLU A 42 3.10 -15.45 -12.17
C GLU A 42 2.54 -15.46 -13.60
N GLN A 43 1.35 -16.01 -13.82
CA GLN A 43 0.67 -15.94 -15.13
C GLN A 43 0.35 -14.51 -15.53
N ALA A 44 -0.11 -13.68 -14.59
CA ALA A 44 -0.36 -12.27 -14.85
C ALA A 44 0.94 -11.51 -15.18
N ALA A 45 2.05 -11.79 -14.49
CA ALA A 45 3.34 -11.21 -14.81
C ALA A 45 3.81 -11.61 -16.22
N ALA A 46 3.67 -12.88 -16.59
CA ALA A 46 3.96 -13.35 -17.95
C ALA A 46 3.11 -12.64 -19.01
N ALA A 47 1.81 -12.51 -18.77
CA ALA A 47 0.91 -11.77 -19.66
C ALA A 47 1.30 -10.28 -19.80
N LEU A 48 1.57 -9.59 -18.70
CA LEU A 48 1.95 -8.17 -18.70
C LEU A 48 3.33 -7.94 -19.31
N PHE A 49 4.22 -8.92 -19.24
CA PHE A 49 5.51 -8.87 -19.93
C PHE A 49 5.32 -8.96 -21.46
N LEU A 50 4.50 -9.88 -21.94
CA LEU A 50 4.20 -10.03 -23.38
C LEU A 50 3.52 -8.79 -23.95
N GLU A 51 2.65 -8.16 -23.16
CA GLU A 51 1.83 -7.02 -23.59
C GLU A 51 2.42 -5.66 -23.19
N ASN A 52 3.69 -5.62 -22.75
CA ASN A 52 4.32 -4.40 -22.23
C ASN A 52 4.30 -3.24 -23.24
N GLU A 53 4.44 -3.52 -24.54
CA GLU A 53 4.40 -2.51 -25.60
C GLU A 53 3.04 -1.78 -25.71
N ARG A 54 1.98 -2.37 -25.14
CA ARG A 54 0.62 -1.81 -25.15
C ARG A 54 0.32 -1.01 -23.89
N LEU A 55 1.19 -1.08 -22.88
CA LEU A 55 1.04 -0.35 -21.64
C LEU A 55 1.61 1.05 -21.77
N SER A 56 0.92 2.02 -21.17
CA SER A 56 1.47 3.35 -21.01
C SER A 56 2.63 3.33 -19.99
N VAL A 57 3.38 4.44 -19.91
CA VAL A 57 4.48 4.56 -18.93
C VAL A 57 3.99 4.42 -17.48
N LEU A 58 2.73 4.78 -17.22
CA LEU A 58 2.06 4.69 -15.92
C LEU A 58 0.68 4.06 -16.11
N PRO A 59 0.59 2.73 -16.27
CA PRO A 59 -0.66 2.07 -16.60
C PRO A 59 -1.64 2.14 -15.42
N THR A 60 -2.91 2.38 -15.75
CA THR A 60 -4.03 2.24 -14.82
C THR A 60 -4.36 0.76 -14.61
N ASP A 61 -5.11 0.43 -13.56
CA ASP A 61 -5.54 -0.97 -13.34
C ASP A 61 -6.38 -1.49 -14.51
N ASN A 62 -7.22 -0.64 -15.09
CA ASN A 62 -7.95 -0.96 -16.32
C ASN A 62 -7.03 -1.26 -17.51
N ASP A 63 -5.93 -0.52 -17.68
CA ASP A 63 -4.96 -0.81 -18.75
C ASP A 63 -4.32 -2.19 -18.54
N LEU A 64 -3.97 -2.52 -17.29
CA LEU A 64 -3.40 -3.81 -16.93
C LEU A 64 -4.40 -4.94 -17.15
N LEU A 65 -5.65 -4.81 -16.69
CA LEU A 65 -6.71 -5.80 -16.88
C LEU A 65 -7.03 -6.01 -18.38
N ASN A 66 -7.03 -4.96 -19.18
CA ASN A 66 -7.20 -5.05 -20.64
C ASN A 66 -6.05 -5.79 -21.31
N ALA A 67 -4.80 -5.54 -20.88
CA ALA A 67 -3.63 -6.26 -21.35
C ALA A 67 -3.70 -7.74 -20.98
N LEU A 68 -4.07 -8.07 -19.73
CA LEU A 68 -4.30 -9.45 -19.29
C LEU A 68 -5.38 -10.14 -20.13
N GLN A 69 -6.52 -9.48 -20.37
CA GLN A 69 -7.62 -10.03 -21.15
C GLN A 69 -7.18 -10.36 -22.58
N TYR A 70 -6.42 -9.46 -23.20
CA TYR A 70 -5.88 -9.71 -24.53
C TYR A 70 -4.89 -10.88 -24.53
N ALA A 71 -3.95 -10.93 -23.58
CA ALA A 71 -2.99 -12.03 -23.50
C ALA A 71 -3.68 -13.39 -23.29
N VAL A 72 -4.68 -13.45 -22.41
CA VAL A 72 -5.48 -14.67 -22.21
C VAL A 72 -6.23 -15.08 -23.47
N ASN A 73 -6.80 -14.12 -24.21
CA ASN A 73 -7.51 -14.41 -25.46
C ASN A 73 -6.56 -14.88 -26.57
N THR A 74 -5.33 -14.37 -26.61
CA THR A 74 -4.34 -14.70 -27.63
C THR A 74 -3.62 -16.00 -27.35
N TYR A 75 -3.19 -16.24 -26.11
CA TYR A 75 -2.30 -17.35 -25.75
C TYR A 75 -3.00 -18.46 -24.97
N GLY A 76 -4.12 -18.15 -24.29
CA GLY A 76 -4.74 -19.04 -23.32
C GLY A 76 -3.85 -19.29 -22.09
N LEU A 77 -4.40 -19.96 -21.07
CA LEU A 77 -3.67 -20.21 -19.82
C LEU A 77 -2.41 -21.08 -20.04
N SER A 78 -2.54 -22.16 -20.83
CA SER A 78 -1.40 -23.02 -21.14
C SER A 78 -0.31 -22.30 -21.95
N GLY A 79 -0.68 -21.33 -22.79
CA GLY A 79 0.29 -20.51 -23.50
C GLY A 79 1.03 -19.56 -22.54
N LEU A 80 0.33 -18.96 -21.58
CA LEU A 80 0.96 -18.14 -20.53
C LEU A 80 1.91 -18.96 -19.65
N ASP A 81 1.56 -20.21 -19.30
CA ASP A 81 2.43 -21.10 -18.54
C ASP A 81 3.74 -21.42 -19.29
N ALA A 82 3.68 -21.61 -20.61
CA ALA A 82 4.87 -21.79 -21.43
C ALA A 82 5.76 -20.53 -21.44
N ARG A 83 5.15 -19.34 -21.50
CA ARG A 83 5.86 -18.04 -21.50
C ARG A 83 6.39 -17.65 -20.12
N LEU A 84 5.78 -18.14 -19.05
CA LEU A 84 6.29 -17.94 -17.70
C LEU A 84 7.70 -18.52 -17.53
N ALA A 85 7.98 -19.68 -18.12
CA ALA A 85 9.33 -20.26 -18.09
C ALA A 85 10.37 -19.36 -18.78
N GLU A 86 9.98 -18.70 -19.88
CA GLU A 86 10.83 -17.70 -20.56
C GLU A 86 11.06 -16.49 -19.66
N LEU A 87 10.00 -15.93 -19.07
CA LEU A 87 10.11 -14.80 -18.13
C LEU A 87 11.02 -15.12 -16.94
N GLN A 88 10.90 -16.32 -16.36
CA GLN A 88 11.70 -16.77 -15.22
C GLN A 88 13.18 -17.00 -15.57
N SER A 89 13.50 -17.23 -16.85
CA SER A 89 14.88 -17.34 -17.31
C SER A 89 15.60 -15.99 -17.41
N LEU A 90 14.85 -14.89 -17.43
CA LEU A 90 15.40 -13.54 -17.53
C LEU A 90 15.91 -13.03 -16.17
N PRO A 91 16.93 -12.15 -16.16
CA PRO A 91 17.46 -11.62 -14.90
C PRO A 91 16.41 -10.78 -14.16
N ALA A 92 16.24 -11.03 -12.86
CA ALA A 92 15.25 -10.30 -12.04
C ALA A 92 15.50 -8.77 -11.93
N TYR A 93 16.70 -8.30 -12.28
CA TYR A 93 17.02 -6.87 -12.33
C TYR A 93 16.67 -6.22 -13.67
N ASP A 94 16.21 -7.01 -14.65
CA ASP A 94 15.64 -6.48 -15.87
C ASP A 94 14.41 -5.63 -15.51
N ARG A 95 14.35 -4.44 -16.10
CA ARG A 95 13.32 -3.45 -15.75
C ARG A 95 11.93 -3.93 -16.16
N GLU A 96 11.81 -4.55 -17.33
CA GLU A 96 10.52 -5.01 -17.84
C GLU A 96 10.02 -6.18 -17.01
N VAL A 97 10.89 -7.14 -16.71
CA VAL A 97 10.58 -8.26 -15.80
C VAL A 97 10.12 -7.74 -14.43
N SER A 98 10.88 -6.83 -13.81
CA SER A 98 10.52 -6.27 -12.51
C SER A 98 9.20 -5.51 -12.56
N CYS A 99 8.98 -4.68 -13.58
CA CYS A 99 7.72 -3.96 -13.78
C CYS A 99 6.52 -4.92 -13.91
N SER A 100 6.64 -5.98 -14.71
CA SER A 100 5.56 -6.95 -14.93
C SER A 100 5.17 -7.66 -13.64
N TYR A 101 6.13 -8.06 -12.80
CA TYR A 101 5.83 -8.61 -11.48
C TYR A 101 5.22 -7.59 -10.53
N SER A 102 5.68 -6.32 -10.55
CA SER A 102 5.10 -5.27 -9.71
C SER A 102 3.67 -4.93 -10.11
N TYR A 103 3.36 -4.93 -11.40
CA TYR A 103 1.99 -4.74 -11.89
C TYR A 103 1.09 -5.94 -11.56
N ALA A 104 1.59 -7.17 -11.72
CA ALA A 104 0.85 -8.35 -11.29
C ALA A 104 0.59 -8.36 -9.79
N TYR A 105 1.58 -7.98 -8.98
CA TYR A 105 1.44 -7.83 -7.53
C TYR A 105 0.40 -6.76 -7.17
N ARG A 106 0.39 -5.61 -7.86
CA ARG A 106 -0.62 -4.57 -7.69
C ARG A 106 -2.03 -5.11 -7.92
N LEU A 107 -2.26 -5.86 -9.00
CA LEU A 107 -3.57 -6.47 -9.27
C LEU A 107 -3.94 -7.56 -8.25
N CYS A 108 -2.97 -8.33 -7.75
CA CYS A 108 -3.22 -9.27 -6.65
C CYS A 108 -3.67 -8.53 -5.39
N VAL A 109 -3.03 -7.39 -5.07
CA VAL A 109 -3.44 -6.55 -3.94
C VAL A 109 -4.83 -5.98 -4.15
N GLU A 110 -5.14 -5.52 -5.37
CA GLU A 110 -6.46 -5.01 -5.72
C GLU A 110 -7.57 -6.03 -5.47
N HIS A 111 -7.32 -7.29 -5.81
CA HIS A 111 -8.23 -8.41 -5.61
C HIS A 111 -7.88 -9.26 -4.39
N TRP A 112 -7.51 -8.64 -3.26
CA TRP A 112 -7.20 -9.37 -2.03
C TRP A 112 -8.42 -10.02 -1.36
N TYR A 113 -9.56 -9.34 -1.43
CA TYR A 113 -10.79 -9.72 -0.75
C TYR A 113 -11.89 -10.12 -1.73
N GLU A 114 -12.80 -10.99 -1.28
CA GLU A 114 -14.05 -11.27 -1.98
C GLU A 114 -14.95 -10.04 -1.92
N ASP A 115 -15.67 -9.76 -3.01
CA ASP A 115 -16.68 -8.69 -3.13
C ASP A 115 -16.19 -7.30 -2.67
N ALA A 116 -14.90 -7.03 -2.90
CA ALA A 116 -14.26 -5.77 -2.57
C ALA A 116 -12.99 -5.54 -3.40
N LEU A 117 -12.66 -4.26 -3.59
CA LEU A 117 -11.35 -3.83 -4.09
C LEU A 117 -10.48 -3.37 -2.92
N ALA A 118 -9.17 -3.50 -3.05
CA ALA A 118 -8.25 -3.07 -2.02
C ALA A 118 -7.06 -2.28 -2.57
N GLU A 119 -6.55 -1.34 -1.78
CA GLU A 119 -5.34 -0.61 -2.11
C GLU A 119 -4.44 -0.49 -0.88
N PHE A 120 -3.16 -0.23 -1.06
CA PHE A 120 -2.31 0.12 0.07
C PHE A 120 -2.81 1.39 0.74
N ILE A 121 -2.94 1.36 2.06
CA ILE A 121 -3.25 2.57 2.83
C ILE A 121 -2.30 3.70 2.47
N SER A 122 -2.87 4.81 1.99
CA SER A 122 -2.11 5.99 1.62
C SER A 122 -1.46 6.66 2.84
N PRO A 123 -0.40 7.46 2.66
CA PRO A 123 0.16 8.25 3.76
C PRO A 123 -0.89 9.13 4.46
N ASN A 124 -1.88 9.64 3.72
CA ASN A 124 -2.94 10.47 4.27
C ASN A 124 -3.82 9.67 5.24
N LEU A 125 -4.27 8.48 4.82
CA LEU A 125 -5.06 7.60 5.67
C LEU A 125 -4.29 7.12 6.90
N MET A 126 -3.02 6.76 6.73
CA MET A 126 -2.15 6.40 7.86
C MET A 126 -1.98 7.57 8.84
N ALA A 127 -1.78 8.79 8.34
CA ALA A 127 -1.68 9.98 9.18
C ALA A 127 -2.97 10.23 9.99
N CYS A 128 -4.16 10.05 9.40
CA CYS A 128 -5.45 10.13 10.12
C CYS A 128 -5.45 9.22 11.36
N ALA A 129 -5.10 7.94 11.19
CA ALA A 129 -5.05 7.00 12.31
C ALA A 129 -3.99 7.40 13.34
N LEU A 130 -2.79 7.78 12.90
CA LEU A 130 -1.72 8.20 13.81
C LEU A 130 -2.09 9.45 14.62
N TYR A 131 -2.87 10.39 14.06
CA TYR A 131 -3.37 11.54 14.80
C TYR A 131 -4.22 11.14 16.01
N ALA A 132 -5.07 10.12 15.83
CA ALA A 132 -5.96 9.60 16.86
C ALA A 132 -5.32 8.61 17.83
N SER A 133 -4.13 8.08 17.51
CA SER A 133 -3.34 7.19 18.39
C SER A 133 -2.70 7.93 19.57
N ASP A 134 -2.10 7.19 20.51
CA ASP A 134 -1.31 7.77 21.61
C ASP A 134 0.19 7.97 21.24
N LEU A 135 0.54 7.87 19.95
CA LEU A 135 1.91 8.05 19.47
C LEU A 135 2.52 9.36 19.99
N THR A 136 3.71 9.31 20.60
CA THR A 136 4.37 10.51 21.11
C THR A 136 5.11 11.25 19.99
N VAL A 137 4.95 12.58 19.93
CA VAL A 137 5.66 13.44 18.97
C VAL A 137 7.14 13.58 19.36
N THR A 138 8.03 13.14 18.48
CA THR A 138 9.48 13.27 18.67
C THR A 138 10.08 14.24 17.64
N ARG A 139 11.40 14.48 17.72
CA ARG A 139 12.10 15.34 16.76
C ARG A 139 12.35 14.68 15.40
N CYS A 140 12.31 13.36 15.32
CA CYS A 140 12.68 12.61 14.11
C CYS A 140 11.50 11.74 13.66
N PRO A 141 10.86 12.05 12.52
CA PRO A 141 9.78 11.25 11.96
C PRO A 141 10.31 10.10 11.09
N ASP A 142 11.35 9.39 11.57
CA ASP A 142 11.87 8.20 10.89
C ASP A 142 11.11 6.95 11.33
N ALA A 143 10.74 6.13 10.36
CA ALA A 143 9.97 4.92 10.52
C ALA A 143 10.80 3.64 10.46
N HIS A 144 12.05 3.70 9.97
CA HIS A 144 12.81 2.51 9.56
C HIS A 144 12.96 1.45 10.66
N ASP A 145 13.41 1.87 11.84
CA ASP A 145 13.64 0.96 12.98
C ASP A 145 12.42 0.88 13.93
N ARG A 146 11.28 1.44 13.50
CA ARG A 146 10.07 1.62 14.33
C ARG A 146 8.80 1.11 13.65
N VAL A 147 8.93 0.33 12.58
CA VAL A 147 7.77 -0.16 11.78
C VAL A 147 6.71 -0.81 12.66
N SER A 148 7.08 -1.76 13.53
CA SER A 148 6.11 -2.45 14.39
C SER A 148 5.43 -1.53 15.42
N GLU A 149 6.17 -0.56 15.96
CA GLU A 149 5.61 0.45 16.88
C GLU A 149 4.58 1.32 16.15
N ILE A 150 4.93 1.79 14.95
CA ILE A 150 4.08 2.64 14.11
C ILE A 150 2.84 1.89 13.66
N ASP A 151 2.97 0.63 13.25
CA ASP A 151 1.85 -0.19 12.81
C ASP A 151 0.91 -0.50 14.00
N GLY A 152 1.43 -0.63 15.22
CA GLY A 152 0.64 -0.73 16.45
C GLY A 152 -0.18 0.53 16.73
N HIS A 153 0.44 1.72 16.65
CA HIS A 153 -0.27 2.99 16.79
C HIS A 153 -1.25 3.27 15.64
N PHE A 154 -0.92 2.81 14.44
CA PHE A 154 -1.84 2.83 13.31
C PHE A 154 -3.09 1.99 13.63
N ALA A 155 -2.93 0.75 14.11
CA ALA A 155 -4.06 -0.11 14.50
C ALA A 155 -4.90 0.50 15.64
N GLU A 156 -4.25 1.12 16.63
CA GLU A 156 -4.91 1.89 17.69
C GLU A 156 -5.77 3.02 17.12
N GLY A 157 -5.22 3.80 16.20
CA GLY A 157 -5.93 4.89 15.52
C GLY A 157 -7.12 4.40 14.69
N VAL A 158 -6.96 3.28 13.98
CA VAL A 158 -8.04 2.61 13.24
C VAL A 158 -9.15 2.18 14.19
N ALA A 159 -8.83 1.59 15.34
CA ALA A 159 -9.82 1.17 16.33
C ALA A 159 -10.61 2.35 16.93
N ARG A 160 -9.98 3.53 17.06
CA ARG A 160 -10.61 4.75 17.59
C ARG A 160 -11.47 5.47 16.55
N LEU A 161 -11.04 5.55 15.30
CA LEU A 161 -11.72 6.32 14.25
C LEU A 161 -12.67 5.48 13.39
N GLY A 162 -12.28 4.25 13.08
CA GLY A 162 -12.87 3.45 12.02
C GLY A 162 -12.49 3.95 10.61
N ALA A 163 -12.51 3.03 9.63
CA ALA A 163 -12.16 3.32 8.24
C ALA A 163 -13.04 4.44 7.60
N PRO A 164 -14.37 4.50 7.82
CA PRO A 164 -15.19 5.57 7.24
C PRO A 164 -14.79 6.98 7.70
N ALA A 165 -14.37 7.15 8.96
CA ALA A 165 -13.91 8.44 9.44
C ALA A 165 -12.54 8.80 8.87
N MET A 166 -11.63 7.83 8.76
CA MET A 166 -10.33 8.03 8.13
C MET A 166 -10.47 8.52 6.69
N MET A 167 -11.36 7.92 5.89
CA MET A 167 -11.63 8.31 4.51
C MET A 167 -12.17 9.75 4.37
N ARG A 168 -13.08 10.15 5.27
CA ARG A 168 -13.58 11.54 5.26
C ARG A 168 -12.48 12.54 5.61
N LEU A 169 -11.70 12.25 6.64
CA LEU A 169 -10.70 13.16 7.17
C LEU A 169 -9.43 13.24 6.30
N SER A 170 -9.13 12.20 5.50
CA SER A 170 -7.93 12.18 4.64
C SER A 170 -7.94 13.28 3.57
N VAL A 171 -9.12 13.73 3.14
CA VAL A 171 -9.26 14.86 2.20
C VAL A 171 -8.66 16.14 2.79
N GLY A 172 -8.88 16.39 4.08
CA GLY A 172 -8.31 17.55 4.78
C GLY A 172 -6.78 17.45 4.91
N ILE A 173 -6.24 16.25 5.14
CA ILE A 173 -4.79 16.01 5.17
C ILE A 173 -4.16 16.28 3.80
N GLU A 174 -4.79 15.81 2.73
CA GLU A 174 -4.34 16.08 1.37
C GLU A 174 -4.38 17.58 1.06
N GLY A 175 -5.44 18.28 1.47
CA GLY A 175 -5.53 19.73 1.36
C GLY A 175 -4.46 20.48 2.15
N GLU A 176 -4.03 19.98 3.31
CA GLU A 176 -3.03 20.65 4.16
C GLU A 176 -1.59 20.35 3.72
N PHE A 177 -1.27 19.08 3.45
CA PHE A 177 0.10 18.60 3.25
C PHE A 177 0.37 17.99 1.87
N GLY A 178 -0.66 17.80 1.05
CA GLY A 178 -0.54 17.30 -0.31
C GLY A 178 0.16 18.28 -1.25
N ARG A 179 0.33 17.84 -2.50
CA ARG A 179 1.01 18.61 -3.55
C ARG A 179 0.25 19.88 -3.92
N TYR A 180 -1.07 19.82 -3.93
CA TYR A 180 -1.97 20.92 -4.27
C TYR A 180 -2.74 21.31 -3.01
N ARG A 181 -2.19 22.28 -2.27
CA ARG A 181 -2.79 22.70 -1.01
C ARG A 181 -4.11 23.41 -1.24
N ALA A 182 -5.11 23.02 -0.46
CA ALA A 182 -6.40 23.68 -0.47
C ALA A 182 -6.29 25.06 0.21
N PRO A 183 -6.93 26.11 -0.34
CA PRO A 183 -6.95 27.42 0.29
C PRO A 183 -7.73 27.40 1.61
N GLU A 184 -8.71 26.51 1.73
CA GLU A 184 -9.54 26.32 2.91
C GLU A 184 -9.63 24.83 3.26
N LEU A 185 -9.53 24.52 4.55
CA LEU A 185 -9.62 23.15 5.07
C LEU A 185 -11.05 22.87 5.55
N PRO A 186 -11.58 21.66 5.33
CA PRO A 186 -12.91 21.27 5.80
C PRO A 186 -13.12 21.54 7.31
N ASP A 187 -14.31 21.98 7.70
CA ASP A 187 -14.63 22.33 9.08
C ASP A 187 -14.56 21.13 10.02
N ASP A 188 -15.02 19.97 9.56
CA ASP A 188 -14.95 18.70 10.28
C ASP A 188 -13.50 18.25 10.49
N TYR A 189 -12.64 18.45 9.50
CA TYR A 189 -11.19 18.26 9.65
C TYR A 189 -10.64 19.21 10.73
N ARG A 190 -10.90 20.52 10.64
CA ARG A 190 -10.38 21.47 11.63
C ARG A 190 -10.84 21.17 13.06
N ALA A 191 -12.07 20.69 13.24
CA ALA A 191 -12.62 20.35 14.55
C ALA A 191 -12.06 19.05 15.14
N ALA A 192 -11.76 18.05 14.29
CA ALA A 192 -11.34 16.73 14.74
C ALA A 192 -9.82 16.60 14.97
N MET A 193 -9.02 17.49 14.37
CA MET A 193 -7.58 17.29 14.29
C MET A 193 -6.80 17.85 15.49
N PRO A 194 -5.66 17.21 15.86
CA PRO A 194 -4.79 17.71 16.90
C PRO A 194 -4.03 18.97 16.46
N ASP A 195 -3.16 19.50 17.32
CA ASP A 195 -2.32 20.65 17.00
C ASP A 195 -1.42 20.41 15.76
N HIS A 196 -1.01 21.51 15.11
CA HIS A 196 -0.24 21.48 13.87
C HIS A 196 1.08 20.70 13.99
N LYS A 197 1.74 20.73 15.16
CA LYS A 197 3.02 20.04 15.35
C LYS A 197 2.80 18.53 15.31
N ARG A 198 1.76 18.01 15.97
CA ARG A 198 1.37 16.60 15.90
C ARG A 198 0.97 16.22 14.47
N ARG A 199 0.20 17.08 13.79
CA ARG A 199 -0.22 16.82 12.41
C ARG A 199 0.96 16.65 11.46
N LYS A 200 1.87 17.62 11.45
CA LYS A 200 3.07 17.56 10.59
C LYS A 200 3.94 16.35 10.90
N TYR A 201 4.15 16.05 12.19
CA TYR A 201 4.94 14.90 12.61
C TYR A 201 4.37 13.57 12.10
N CYS A 202 3.08 13.31 12.32
CA CYS A 202 2.48 12.04 11.91
C CYS A 202 2.35 11.93 10.39
N PHE A 203 2.10 13.03 9.68
CA PHE A 203 2.12 13.04 8.21
C PHE A 203 3.51 12.66 7.67
N ASP A 204 4.57 13.31 8.16
CA ASP A 204 5.93 12.97 7.76
C ASP A 204 6.28 11.52 8.10
N LEU A 205 5.86 11.04 9.27
CA LEU A 205 6.10 9.66 9.68
C LEU A 205 5.37 8.67 8.75
N ALA A 206 4.12 8.95 8.37
CA ALA A 206 3.35 8.14 7.45
C ALA A 206 3.96 8.11 6.04
N VAL A 207 4.46 9.25 5.56
CA VAL A 207 5.21 9.35 4.30
C VAL A 207 6.51 8.54 4.36
N ASN A 208 7.25 8.58 5.48
CA ASN A 208 8.45 7.76 5.61
C ASN A 208 8.12 6.26 5.70
N ARG A 209 7.09 5.87 6.47
CA ARG A 209 6.65 4.49 6.65
C ARG A 209 6.27 3.80 5.34
N GLN A 210 5.77 4.54 4.34
CA GLN A 210 5.45 3.99 3.02
C GLN A 210 6.65 3.36 2.30
N HIS A 211 7.87 3.71 2.70
CA HIS A 211 9.11 3.20 2.10
C HIS A 211 9.74 2.04 2.89
N CYS A 212 9.10 1.60 3.97
CA CYS A 212 9.63 0.59 4.90
C CYS A 212 8.98 -0.79 4.74
N GLY A 213 8.44 -1.10 3.56
CA GLY A 213 7.75 -2.36 3.27
C GLY A 213 6.23 -2.22 3.16
N PRO A 214 5.50 -3.34 3.01
CA PRO A 214 4.06 -3.33 2.82
C PRO A 214 3.35 -2.71 4.03
N ARG A 215 2.14 -2.22 3.78
CA ARG A 215 1.24 -1.61 4.77
C ARG A 215 -0.11 -2.30 4.69
N ALA A 216 -0.93 -2.15 5.73
CA ALA A 216 -2.31 -2.60 5.70
C ALA A 216 -3.06 -2.04 4.48
N LEU A 217 -4.07 -2.78 4.04
CA LEU A 217 -4.91 -2.39 2.91
C LEU A 217 -6.09 -1.54 3.37
N MET A 218 -6.44 -0.52 2.57
CA MET A 218 -7.76 0.08 2.59
C MET A 218 -8.65 -0.76 1.67
N VAL A 219 -9.81 -1.18 2.18
CA VAL A 219 -10.74 -2.04 1.46
C VAL A 219 -12.00 -1.24 1.14
N PHE A 220 -12.37 -1.24 -0.13
CA PHE A 220 -13.57 -0.64 -0.68
C PHE A 220 -14.58 -1.75 -0.96
N LEU A 221 -15.62 -1.79 -0.15
CA LEU A 221 -16.66 -2.80 -0.24
C LEU A 221 -17.65 -2.46 -1.37
N ASP A 222 -18.22 -3.47 -2.01
CA ASP A 222 -19.20 -3.28 -3.10
C ASP A 222 -20.47 -2.51 -2.67
N ASP A 223 -20.78 -2.51 -1.38
CA ASP A 223 -21.88 -1.74 -0.80
C ASP A 223 -21.55 -0.26 -0.55
N GLY A 224 -20.33 0.19 -0.91
CA GLY A 224 -19.82 1.54 -0.69
C GLY A 224 -19.20 1.76 0.70
N GLY A 225 -19.07 0.71 1.51
CA GLY A 225 -18.40 0.73 2.80
C GLY A 225 -16.87 0.72 2.69
N TYR A 226 -16.22 0.99 3.83
CA TYR A 226 -14.77 0.98 3.94
C TYR A 226 -14.33 0.14 5.13
N ALA A 227 -13.23 -0.60 4.96
CA ALA A 227 -12.59 -1.34 6.03
C ALA A 227 -11.06 -1.25 5.94
N VAL A 228 -10.37 -1.60 7.03
CA VAL A 228 -8.91 -1.80 7.02
C VAL A 228 -8.65 -3.29 7.02
N GLY A 229 -7.93 -3.75 5.99
CA GLY A 229 -7.57 -5.14 5.79
C GLY A 229 -6.20 -5.51 6.35
N ALA A 230 -5.73 -6.67 5.91
CA ALA A 230 -4.43 -7.24 6.24
C ALA A 230 -3.29 -6.44 5.62
N THR A 231 -2.08 -6.70 6.09
CA THR A 231 -0.85 -6.27 5.39
C THR A 231 -0.40 -7.42 4.50
N PRO A 232 -0.35 -7.24 3.16
CA PRO A 232 0.06 -8.31 2.26
C PRO A 232 1.56 -8.61 2.44
N PRO A 233 2.03 -9.81 2.03
CA PRO A 233 3.45 -10.14 1.98
C PRO A 233 4.23 -9.14 1.10
N GLU A 234 5.51 -8.95 1.41
CA GLU A 234 6.38 -8.10 0.59
C GLU A 234 6.51 -8.66 -0.83
N GLU A 235 6.51 -7.78 -1.85
CA GLU A 235 6.67 -8.17 -3.25
C GLU A 235 8.05 -8.85 -3.46
N PRO A 236 8.11 -10.15 -3.80
CA PRO A 236 9.37 -10.88 -4.00
C PRO A 236 10.29 -10.28 -5.07
N HIS A 237 9.71 -9.64 -6.09
CA HIS A 237 10.41 -9.04 -7.23
C HIS A 237 10.46 -7.51 -7.17
N GLY A 238 9.98 -6.93 -6.07
CA GLY A 238 10.06 -5.49 -5.84
C GLY A 238 11.52 -5.09 -5.89
N ALA A 239 11.83 -4.11 -6.75
CA ALA A 239 13.19 -3.61 -6.85
C ALA A 239 13.67 -3.24 -5.43
N PRO A 240 14.83 -3.75 -4.95
CA PRO A 240 15.33 -3.43 -3.63
C PRO A 240 15.80 -1.97 -3.63
N ARG A 241 14.86 -1.03 -3.49
CA ARG A 241 15.20 0.41 -3.46
C ARG A 241 16.13 0.72 -2.29
N ARG A 242 16.13 -0.10 -1.21
CA ARG A 242 16.96 0.14 -0.02
C ARG A 242 17.95 -0.94 0.41
N ARG A 243 17.79 -2.25 0.12
CA ARG A 243 18.90 -3.21 0.40
C ARG A 243 20.21 -2.79 -0.30
N ARG A 244 20.13 -2.13 -1.47
CA ARG A 244 21.28 -1.52 -2.16
C ARG A 244 21.78 -0.22 -1.50
N MET A 245 20.89 0.63 -0.97
CA MET A 245 21.30 1.87 -0.28
C MET A 245 21.89 1.59 1.10
N ASP A 246 21.35 0.65 1.85
CA ASP A 246 21.83 0.30 3.20
C ASP A 246 23.14 -0.47 3.12
N ALA A 247 23.31 -1.35 2.13
CA ALA A 247 24.61 -1.97 1.83
C ALA A 247 25.66 -0.93 1.41
N ALA A 248 25.29 0.04 0.57
CA ALA A 248 26.20 1.11 0.14
C ALA A 248 26.52 2.11 1.26
N ALA A 249 25.55 2.44 2.12
CA ALA A 249 25.73 3.32 3.27
C ALA A 249 26.59 2.64 4.34
N LYS A 250 26.35 1.34 4.60
CA LYS A 250 27.18 0.50 5.46
C LYS A 250 28.61 0.41 4.92
N ALA A 251 28.80 0.14 3.63
CA ALA A 251 30.12 0.11 3.01
C ALA A 251 30.87 1.46 3.11
N ARG A 252 30.17 2.59 2.92
CA ARG A 252 30.75 3.93 3.11
C ARG A 252 31.13 4.21 4.55
N ARG A 253 30.34 3.74 5.52
CA ARG A 253 30.62 3.86 6.95
C ARG A 253 31.83 3.01 7.35
N ASP A 254 31.89 1.78 6.87
CA ASP A 254 32.98 0.84 7.11
C ASP A 254 34.29 1.34 6.49
N ALA A 255 34.25 1.87 5.26
CA ALA A 255 35.41 2.50 4.61
C ALA A 255 35.93 3.74 5.36
N ARG A 256 35.03 4.59 5.87
CA ARG A 256 35.41 5.75 6.70
C ARG A 256 36.02 5.33 8.05
N LYS A 257 35.54 4.23 8.62
CA LYS A 257 36.08 3.68 9.88
C LYS A 257 37.47 3.06 9.66
N ALA A 258 37.67 2.35 8.55
CA ALA A 258 38.97 1.81 8.15
C ALA A 258 40.00 2.93 7.88
N ALA A 259 39.61 3.98 7.15
CA ALA A 259 40.48 5.13 6.88
C ALA A 259 40.89 5.92 8.13
N ARG A 260 40.08 5.87 9.21
CA ARG A 260 40.40 6.50 10.50
C ARG A 260 41.18 5.59 11.45
N GLY A 261 41.10 4.28 11.27
CA GLY A 261 41.81 3.29 12.09
C GLY A 261 43.25 3.00 11.63
N GLY A 262 43.63 3.39 10.42
CA GLY A 262 44.98 3.22 9.87
C GLY A 262 45.94 4.40 10.09
N ALA A 263 45.57 5.36 10.95
CA ALA A 263 46.38 6.54 11.28
C ALA A 263 46.88 6.49 12.75
N ALA A 264 47.27 5.30 13.21
CA ALA A 264 47.95 5.08 14.48
C ALA A 264 49.29 4.38 14.22
#